data_AF-A0A1J3DSY9-F1
#
_entry.id   AF-A0A1J3DSY9-F1
#
_cell.length_a   1.000
_cell.length_b   1.000
_cell.length_c   1.000
_cell.angle_alpha   90.00
_cell.angle_beta   90.00
_cell.angle_gamma   90.00
#
_symmetry.space_group_name_H-M   'P 1'
#
loop_
_entity.id
_entity.type
_entity.pdbx_description
1 polymer ?
#
loop_
_entity_poly.entity_id
_entity_poly.type
_entity_poly.pdbx_seq_one_letter_code
_entity_poly.pdbx_strand_id
1 'polypeptide(L)'
;MMMKIYTLTFLVFFFSKLNGHYCKSDIDLGFALTLSSPVQYTPGFMGKAYIMEKESSSTREPSFKAALTMESSDKEDGRYLCSLQVFLGDVRVWSSGHYTKMYASNKCIIELAKDGDLRLKSSNKHVGWRSGTSGQGVERLEIQSTGNLVLLDAMNLIKWQSFNFPTDVMLSGQRLDVATQLTSFPKDSNLFYSFEVLRDKIALFLNLNKLKYSYWEYKPGGNNKTVNFVRLGPKGLDLFDDNSQRIGRIEQTLIRFLAVGNKTGNLGLYSYKPEKGKFEATFQAVSNTCDLPVACKPYGICTLSKSCSCIKVVSNGDCNSKNSDEEGFSMKRLCDHVMV
;
A
#
# COMPACT_ATOMS: atom_id res chain seq x y z
N MET A 1 -59.84 4.33 -52.49
CA MET A 1 -59.03 3.18 -52.03
C MET A 1 -57.58 3.66 -51.98
N MET A 2 -57.07 3.88 -50.75
CA MET A 2 -55.68 4.30 -50.50
C MET A 2 -54.70 3.18 -50.84
N MET A 3 -53.56 3.49 -51.45
CA MET A 3 -52.37 2.66 -51.33
C MET A 3 -51.12 3.55 -51.28
N LYS A 4 -50.40 3.42 -50.16
CA LYS A 4 -49.24 4.22 -49.75
C LYS A 4 -48.01 3.84 -50.57
N ILE A 5 -47.29 4.85 -51.07
CA ILE A 5 -45.91 4.70 -51.58
C ILE A 5 -44.97 5.18 -50.47
N TYR A 6 -44.16 4.27 -49.93
CA TYR A 6 -43.15 4.58 -48.93
C TYR A 6 -41.86 5.04 -49.62
N THR A 7 -41.43 6.27 -49.34
CA THR A 7 -40.10 6.78 -49.69
C THR A 7 -39.07 6.25 -48.69
N LEU A 8 -38.17 5.40 -49.16
CA LEU A 8 -37.02 4.91 -48.39
C LEU A 8 -35.84 5.88 -48.61
N THR A 9 -35.62 6.80 -47.68
CA THR A 9 -34.44 7.67 -47.66
C THR A 9 -33.23 6.90 -47.15
N PHE A 10 -32.28 6.60 -48.04
CA PHE A 10 -31.00 6.01 -47.69
C PHE A 10 -30.03 7.12 -47.24
N LEU A 11 -29.92 7.33 -45.92
CA LEU A 11 -28.96 8.23 -45.31
C LEU A 11 -27.60 7.50 -45.22
N VAL A 12 -26.77 7.68 -46.25
CA VAL A 12 -25.36 7.26 -46.22
C VAL A 12 -24.61 8.19 -45.27
N PHE A 13 -24.39 7.75 -44.02
CA PHE A 13 -23.45 8.41 -43.12
C PHE A 13 -22.03 8.15 -43.61
N PHE A 14 -21.47 9.15 -44.28
CA PHE A 14 -20.04 9.24 -44.50
C PHE A 14 -19.36 9.45 -43.14
N PHE A 15 -18.85 8.39 -42.52
CA PHE A 15 -17.92 8.52 -41.40
C PHE A 15 -16.63 9.12 -41.93
N SER A 16 -16.52 10.44 -41.84
CA SER A 16 -15.23 11.12 -41.92
C SER A 16 -14.38 10.61 -40.75
N LYS A 17 -13.24 10.00 -41.08
CA LYS A 17 -12.20 9.61 -40.13
C LYS A 17 -11.77 10.85 -39.33
N LEU A 18 -12.34 11.04 -38.15
CA LEU A 18 -11.75 11.87 -37.12
C LEU A 18 -10.57 11.08 -36.55
N ASN A 19 -9.37 11.60 -36.82
CA ASN A 19 -8.13 11.15 -36.22
C ASN A 19 -8.32 10.99 -34.72
N GLY A 20 -8.03 9.79 -34.22
CA GLY A 20 -8.09 9.47 -32.80
C GLY A 20 -7.15 10.37 -32.01
N HIS A 21 -7.70 11.42 -31.40
CA HIS A 21 -7.11 12.02 -30.22
C HIS A 21 -7.18 10.97 -29.11
N TYR A 22 -6.10 10.20 -28.94
CA TYR A 22 -5.87 9.47 -27.70
C TYR A 22 -5.95 10.49 -26.56
N CYS A 23 -6.93 10.35 -25.67
CA CYS A 23 -6.97 11.12 -24.43
C CYS A 23 -5.69 10.78 -23.66
N LYS A 24 -4.72 11.69 -23.68
CA LYS A 24 -3.50 11.57 -22.89
C LYS A 24 -3.93 11.66 -21.43
N SER A 25 -3.66 10.63 -20.63
CA SER A 25 -4.03 10.57 -19.21
C SER A 25 -3.05 11.31 -18.29
N ASP A 26 -2.24 12.20 -18.87
CA ASP A 26 -1.22 12.98 -18.18
C ASP A 26 -1.85 14.23 -17.53
N ILE A 27 -1.25 14.69 -16.44
CA ILE A 27 -1.61 15.93 -15.76
C ILE A 27 -0.53 16.98 -16.02
N ASP A 28 -0.91 18.11 -16.62
CA ASP A 28 0.00 19.21 -16.97
C ASP A 28 0.13 20.28 -15.88
N LEU A 29 1.11 21.17 -16.04
CA LEU A 29 1.33 22.33 -15.17
C LEU A 29 0.07 23.19 -14.97
N GLY A 30 -0.15 23.61 -13.73
CA GLY A 30 -1.31 24.41 -13.34
C GLY A 30 -2.54 23.58 -12.97
N PHE A 31 -2.48 22.24 -13.08
CA PHE A 31 -3.53 21.37 -12.57
C PHE A 31 -3.72 21.52 -11.06
N ALA A 32 -4.97 21.59 -10.64
CA ALA A 32 -5.35 21.53 -9.23
C ALA A 32 -6.66 20.75 -9.05
N LEU A 33 -6.71 19.89 -8.04
CA LEU A 33 -7.93 19.19 -7.61
C LEU A 33 -8.12 19.38 -6.10
N THR A 34 -9.36 19.63 -5.69
CA THR A 34 -9.74 19.77 -4.28
C THR A 34 -10.73 18.69 -3.88
N LEU A 35 -10.44 18.01 -2.77
CA LEU A 35 -11.34 17.11 -2.07
C LEU A 35 -11.73 17.72 -0.72
N SER A 36 -13.02 17.88 -0.46
CA SER A 36 -13.53 18.50 0.78
C SER A 36 -13.91 17.42 1.80
N SER A 37 -13.70 17.70 3.08
CA SER A 37 -14.08 16.79 4.15
C SER A 37 -15.59 16.87 4.39
N PRO A 38 -16.18 15.82 5.00
CA PRO A 38 -17.50 15.93 5.60
C PRO A 38 -17.56 17.10 6.59
N VAL A 39 -18.76 17.65 6.78
CA VAL A 39 -19.04 18.76 7.72
C VAL A 39 -18.83 18.31 9.17
N GLN A 40 -19.16 17.05 9.46
CA GLN A 40 -18.97 16.44 10.77
C GLN A 40 -17.97 15.29 10.68
N TYR A 41 -17.11 15.17 11.69
CA TYR A 41 -16.16 14.07 11.77
C TYR A 41 -16.89 12.72 11.73
N THR A 42 -16.49 11.86 10.80
CA THR A 42 -17.06 10.54 10.60
C THR A 42 -15.94 9.50 10.74
N PRO A 43 -15.92 8.71 11.83
CA PRO A 43 -14.96 7.62 11.99
C PRO A 43 -15.02 6.63 10.82
N GLY A 44 -13.86 6.20 10.33
CA GLY A 44 -13.75 5.28 9.19
C GLY A 44 -14.04 5.91 7.82
N PHE A 45 -14.24 7.23 7.74
CA PHE A 45 -14.46 7.90 6.46
C PHE A 45 -13.26 7.74 5.52
N MET A 46 -13.54 7.46 4.25
CA MET A 46 -12.55 7.38 3.18
C MET A 46 -13.13 7.99 1.91
N GLY A 47 -12.75 9.23 1.61
CA GLY A 47 -13.01 9.89 0.35
C GLY A 47 -11.88 9.66 -0.64
N LYS A 48 -12.21 9.38 -1.91
CA LYS A 48 -11.22 9.25 -2.99
C LYS A 48 -11.69 10.05 -4.21
N ALA A 49 -10.77 10.77 -4.83
CA ALA A 49 -10.96 11.40 -6.11
C ALA A 49 -9.82 10.96 -7.04
N TYR A 50 -10.15 10.13 -8.03
CA TYR A 50 -9.18 9.63 -9.01
C TYR A 50 -8.74 10.77 -9.92
N ILE A 51 -7.42 10.93 -10.06
CA ILE A 51 -6.81 11.96 -10.90
C ILE A 51 -6.26 11.38 -12.20
N MET A 52 -5.88 10.10 -12.20
CA MET A 52 -5.33 9.41 -13.37
C MET A 52 -5.63 7.92 -13.28
N GLU A 53 -5.76 7.29 -14.44
CA GLU A 53 -5.87 5.86 -14.60
C GLU A 53 -5.01 5.43 -15.79
N LYS A 54 -4.29 4.32 -15.63
CA LYS A 54 -3.62 3.67 -16.75
C LYS A 54 -4.49 2.51 -17.21
N GLU A 55 -4.94 2.57 -18.46
CA GLU A 55 -5.69 1.47 -19.07
C GLU A 55 -4.90 0.16 -18.95
N SER A 56 -5.58 -0.87 -18.45
CA SER A 56 -5.04 -2.22 -18.41
C SER A 56 -5.10 -2.82 -19.81
N SER A 57 -4.07 -3.57 -20.20
CA SER A 57 -4.07 -4.33 -21.45
C SER A 57 -5.12 -5.46 -21.49
N SER A 58 -5.74 -5.76 -20.34
CA SER A 58 -6.79 -6.76 -20.19
C SER A 58 -7.95 -6.19 -19.38
N THR A 59 -9.17 -6.33 -19.91
CA THR A 59 -10.42 -5.96 -19.20
C THR A 59 -10.65 -6.76 -17.92
N ARG A 60 -9.93 -7.88 -17.74
CA ARG A 60 -10.05 -8.74 -16.56
C ARG A 60 -9.04 -8.42 -15.47
N GLU A 61 -8.04 -7.59 -15.75
CA GLU A 61 -7.01 -7.24 -14.77
C GLU A 61 -7.20 -5.83 -14.24
N PRO A 62 -6.98 -5.62 -12.93
CA PRO A 62 -7.09 -4.30 -12.34
C PRO A 62 -6.05 -3.35 -12.92
N SER A 63 -6.50 -2.14 -13.22
CA SER A 63 -5.69 -1.00 -13.64
C SER A 63 -5.01 -0.33 -12.45
N PHE A 64 -3.95 0.41 -12.76
CA PHE A 64 -3.36 1.34 -11.81
C PHE A 64 -4.09 2.67 -11.85
N LYS A 65 -4.43 3.20 -10.68
CA LYS A 65 -5.08 4.51 -10.54
C LYS A 65 -4.36 5.35 -9.50
N ALA A 66 -4.17 6.64 -9.80
CA ALA A 66 -3.73 7.62 -8.82
C ALA A 66 -4.95 8.39 -8.30
N ALA A 67 -5.02 8.61 -6.99
CA ALA A 67 -6.12 9.35 -6.38
C ALA A 67 -5.63 10.29 -5.29
N LEU A 68 -6.31 11.43 -5.21
CA LEU A 68 -6.33 12.23 -4.00
C LEU A 68 -7.27 11.58 -2.99
N THR A 69 -6.79 11.35 -1.78
CA THR A 69 -7.53 10.62 -0.74
C THR A 69 -7.64 11.44 0.52
N MET A 70 -8.76 11.27 1.21
CA MET A 70 -9.00 11.83 2.52
C MET A 70 -9.58 10.77 3.46
N GLU A 71 -8.82 10.43 4.50
CA GLU A 71 -9.13 9.34 5.43
C GLU A 71 -9.30 9.90 6.86
N SER A 72 -10.25 9.40 7.64
CA SER A 72 -10.34 9.76 9.07
C SER A 72 -9.12 9.26 9.84
N SER A 73 -8.60 10.04 10.80
CA SER A 73 -7.44 9.60 11.59
C SER A 73 -7.79 8.51 12.60
N ASP A 74 -6.93 7.50 12.71
CA ASP A 74 -7.06 6.43 13.71
C ASP A 74 -6.93 6.92 15.17
N LYS A 75 -6.45 8.14 15.41
CA LYS A 75 -6.22 8.69 16.77
C LYS A 75 -7.47 9.26 17.43
N GLU A 76 -8.65 9.10 16.81
CA GLU A 76 -9.93 9.70 17.25
C GLU A 76 -9.83 11.20 17.59
N ASP A 77 -8.89 11.91 16.97
CA ASP A 77 -8.60 13.31 17.23
C ASP A 77 -9.47 14.28 16.40
N GLY A 78 -10.49 13.75 15.72
CA GLY A 78 -11.40 14.50 14.87
C GLY A 78 -10.77 15.00 13.56
N ARG A 79 -9.56 14.54 13.19
CA ARG A 79 -8.85 15.04 12.01
C ARG A 79 -8.92 14.08 10.82
N TYR A 80 -8.78 14.66 9.64
CA TYR A 80 -8.68 13.94 8.38
C TYR A 80 -7.24 13.97 7.85
N LEU A 81 -6.77 12.85 7.32
CA LEU A 81 -5.48 12.68 6.65
C LEU A 81 -5.67 12.88 5.15
N CYS A 82 -4.84 13.71 4.54
CA CYS A 82 -4.80 13.97 3.11
C CYS A 82 -3.59 13.23 2.52
N SER A 83 -3.79 12.49 1.43
CA SER A 83 -2.69 11.76 0.77
C SER A 83 -2.92 11.59 -0.72
N LEU A 84 -1.84 11.61 -1.47
CA LEU A 84 -1.79 11.10 -2.83
C LEU A 84 -1.49 9.60 -2.74
N GLN A 85 -2.37 8.78 -3.30
CA GLN A 85 -2.25 7.33 -3.23
C GLN A 85 -2.29 6.72 -4.63
N VAL A 86 -1.54 5.64 -4.81
CA VAL A 86 -1.64 4.78 -6.00
C VAL A 86 -2.32 3.49 -5.59
N PHE A 87 -3.27 3.06 -6.41
CA PHE A 87 -4.03 1.85 -6.25
C PHE A 87 -3.81 0.90 -7.41
N LEU A 88 -3.82 -0.39 -7.12
CA LEU A 88 -3.97 -1.46 -8.09
C LEU A 88 -5.29 -2.18 -7.77
N GLY A 89 -6.34 -1.89 -8.53
CA GLY A 89 -7.70 -2.24 -8.11
C GLY A 89 -8.05 -1.52 -6.81
N ASP A 90 -8.44 -2.28 -5.78
CA ASP A 90 -8.71 -1.72 -4.44
C ASP A 90 -7.50 -1.73 -3.49
N VAL A 91 -6.37 -2.30 -3.92
CA VAL A 91 -5.16 -2.39 -3.09
C VAL A 91 -4.39 -1.08 -3.20
N ARG A 92 -4.18 -0.42 -2.06
CA ARG A 92 -3.25 0.71 -1.97
C ARG A 92 -1.81 0.19 -2.05
N VAL A 93 -1.06 0.62 -3.06
CA VAL A 93 0.30 0.15 -3.34
C VAL A 93 1.36 1.23 -3.10
N TRP A 94 0.95 2.48 -2.97
CA TRP A 94 1.81 3.59 -2.60
C TRP A 94 1.00 4.70 -1.94
N SER A 95 1.59 5.45 -1.01
CA SER A 95 0.97 6.60 -0.36
C SER A 95 2.00 7.64 0.02
N SER A 96 1.73 8.91 -0.33
CA SER A 96 2.52 10.05 0.13
C SER A 96 2.49 10.21 1.66
N GLY A 97 1.43 9.72 2.31
CA GLY A 97 1.21 9.78 3.75
C GLY A 97 1.90 8.69 4.56
N HIS A 98 2.69 7.81 3.93
CA HIS A 98 3.31 6.65 4.59
C HIS A 98 4.36 7.04 5.63
N TYR A 99 5.20 8.03 5.29
CA TYR A 99 6.28 8.51 6.16
C TYR A 99 5.95 9.79 6.92
N THR A 100 5.09 10.64 6.34
CA THR A 100 4.71 11.91 6.96
C THR A 100 3.22 12.11 6.77
N LYS A 101 2.49 12.14 7.88
CA LYS A 101 1.05 12.40 7.88
C LYS A 101 0.77 13.87 7.59
N MET A 102 -0.08 14.12 6.61
CA MET A 102 -0.62 15.45 6.35
C MET A 102 -2.07 15.50 6.82
N TYR A 103 -2.35 16.34 7.82
CA TYR A 103 -3.71 16.59 8.29
C TYR A 103 -4.36 17.71 7.48
N ALA A 104 -5.57 17.46 6.98
CA ALA A 104 -6.37 18.45 6.28
C ALA A 104 -7.28 19.22 7.24
N SER A 105 -7.27 20.55 7.12
CA SER A 105 -8.30 21.46 7.62
C SER A 105 -9.37 21.62 6.54
N ASN A 106 -10.42 20.79 6.57
CA ASN A 106 -11.61 20.81 5.69
C ASN A 106 -11.40 20.58 4.19
N LYS A 107 -10.21 20.85 3.64
CA LYS A 107 -9.86 20.64 2.24
C LYS A 107 -8.49 19.99 2.12
N CYS A 108 -8.42 19.04 1.22
CA CYS A 108 -7.23 18.36 0.73
C CYS A 108 -7.08 18.77 -0.74
N ILE A 109 -5.97 19.40 -1.10
CA ILE A 109 -5.77 19.98 -2.43
C ILE A 109 -4.49 19.37 -2.99
N ILE A 110 -4.55 18.77 -4.18
CA ILE A 110 -3.36 18.41 -4.95
C ILE A 110 -3.17 19.40 -6.09
N GLU A 111 -1.95 19.85 -6.30
CA GLU A 111 -1.61 20.80 -7.36
C GLU A 111 -0.27 20.41 -7.99
N LEU A 112 -0.21 20.36 -9.32
CA LEU A 112 1.05 20.41 -10.05
C LEU A 112 1.30 21.88 -10.40
N ALA A 113 2.09 22.56 -9.58
CA ALA A 113 2.28 24.00 -9.69
C ALA A 113 3.10 24.37 -10.95
N LYS A 114 2.96 25.61 -11.43
CA LYS A 114 3.67 26.12 -12.62
C LYS A 114 5.20 26.10 -12.51
N ASP A 115 5.72 26.00 -11.29
CA ASP A 115 7.16 25.84 -11.04
C ASP A 115 7.64 24.39 -11.16
N GLY A 116 6.74 23.44 -11.45
CA GLY A 116 7.04 22.02 -11.61
C GLY A 116 6.98 21.19 -10.33
N ASP A 117 6.54 21.78 -9.21
CA ASP A 117 6.44 21.08 -7.92
C ASP A 117 5.02 20.50 -7.71
N LEU A 118 4.93 19.19 -7.44
CA LEU A 118 3.68 18.52 -7.08
C LEU A 118 3.45 18.66 -5.58
N ARG A 119 2.32 19.24 -5.17
CA ARG A 119 2.08 19.68 -3.79
C ARG A 119 0.75 19.16 -3.27
N LEU A 120 0.74 18.70 -2.02
CA LEU A 120 -0.49 18.49 -1.24
C LEU A 120 -0.64 19.63 -0.23
N LYS A 121 -1.76 20.34 -0.32
CA LYS A 121 -2.06 21.53 0.48
C LYS A 121 -3.38 21.37 1.24
N SER A 122 -3.45 22.05 2.38
CA SER A 122 -4.73 22.24 3.07
C SER A 122 -5.36 23.61 2.75
N SER A 123 -6.58 23.84 3.25
CA SER A 123 -7.35 25.08 3.01
C SER A 123 -6.62 26.35 3.45
N ASN A 124 -5.80 26.26 4.51
CA ASN A 124 -4.95 27.34 5.01
C ASN A 124 -3.66 27.56 4.20
N LYS A 125 -3.54 26.93 3.01
CA LYS A 125 -2.35 26.94 2.14
C LYS A 125 -1.11 26.27 2.75
N HIS A 126 -1.23 25.60 3.89
CA HIS A 126 -0.14 24.78 4.43
C HIS A 126 0.16 23.62 3.48
N VAL A 127 1.44 23.50 3.09
CA VAL A 127 1.94 22.39 2.26
C VAL A 127 2.45 21.30 3.19
N GLY A 128 1.71 20.19 3.29
CA GLY A 128 2.08 19.07 4.15
C GLY A 128 2.99 18.04 3.45
N TRP A 129 2.93 17.98 2.12
CA TRP A 129 3.78 17.11 1.31
C TRP A 129 4.04 17.74 -0.06
N ARG A 130 5.24 17.50 -0.62
CA ARG A 130 5.62 17.93 -1.97
C ARG A 130 6.70 17.04 -2.57
N SER A 131 6.81 17.02 -3.90
CA SER A 131 7.84 16.27 -4.64
C SER A 131 9.24 16.91 -4.55
N GLY A 132 9.34 18.22 -4.31
CA GLY A 132 10.63 18.93 -4.27
C GLY A 132 11.21 19.22 -5.64
N THR A 133 10.37 19.30 -6.67
CA THR A 133 10.79 19.40 -8.09
C THR A 133 10.71 20.82 -8.67
N SER A 134 10.50 21.82 -7.81
CA SER A 134 10.47 23.22 -8.20
C SER A 134 11.72 23.62 -8.99
N GLY A 135 11.53 24.17 -10.20
CA GLY A 135 12.62 24.63 -11.08
C GLY A 135 13.39 23.51 -11.79
N GLN A 136 12.97 22.24 -11.68
CA GLN A 136 13.64 21.12 -12.34
C GLN A 136 13.15 20.85 -13.78
N GLY A 137 12.30 21.72 -14.33
CA GLY A 137 11.76 21.60 -15.69
C GLY A 137 10.69 20.52 -15.84
N VAL A 138 9.97 20.18 -14.76
CA VAL A 138 8.81 19.27 -14.83
C VAL A 138 7.71 19.94 -15.65
N GLU A 139 7.10 19.16 -16.56
CA GLU A 139 5.99 19.60 -17.40
C GLU A 139 4.70 18.83 -17.10
N ARG A 140 4.83 17.55 -16.69
CA ARG A 140 3.66 16.71 -16.45
C ARG A 140 3.87 15.61 -15.43
N LEU A 141 2.76 15.15 -14.87
CA LEU A 141 2.63 13.98 -14.01
C LEU A 141 1.97 12.86 -14.83
N GLU A 142 2.54 11.65 -14.76
CA GLU A 142 2.04 10.45 -15.44
C GLU A 142 2.06 9.26 -14.48
N ILE A 143 1.11 8.34 -14.63
CA ILE A 143 1.20 6.99 -14.06
C ILE A 143 1.53 5.96 -15.15
N GLN A 144 2.63 5.24 -14.98
CA GLN A 144 3.09 4.21 -15.92
C GLN A 144 2.32 2.90 -15.75
N SER A 145 2.41 2.00 -16.74
CA SER A 145 1.78 0.66 -16.69
C SER A 145 2.33 -0.24 -15.58
N THR A 146 3.49 0.10 -15.03
CA THR A 146 4.10 -0.54 -13.86
C THR A 146 3.51 -0.06 -12.53
N GLY A 147 2.66 0.96 -12.56
CA GLY A 147 2.17 1.67 -11.37
C GLY A 147 3.12 2.75 -10.85
N ASN A 148 4.25 2.98 -11.54
CA ASN A 148 5.17 4.04 -11.18
C ASN A 148 4.56 5.41 -11.53
N LEU A 149 4.31 6.22 -10.50
CA LEU A 149 3.92 7.61 -10.63
C LEU A 149 5.17 8.46 -10.86
N VAL A 150 5.23 9.21 -11.97
CA VAL A 150 6.43 9.93 -12.40
C VAL A 150 6.14 11.39 -12.75
N LEU A 151 7.08 12.28 -12.45
CA LEU A 151 7.12 13.65 -12.97
C LEU A 151 8.16 13.70 -14.09
N LEU A 152 7.74 14.20 -15.26
CA LEU A 152 8.52 14.18 -16.50
C LEU A 152 8.77 15.61 -17.00
N ASP A 153 9.94 15.84 -17.59
CA ASP A 153 10.21 17.05 -18.36
C ASP A 153 9.74 16.94 -19.82
N ALA A 154 9.95 18.03 -20.58
CA ALA A 154 9.63 18.10 -22.01
C ALA A 154 10.37 17.06 -22.87
N MET A 155 11.49 16.51 -22.37
CA MET A 155 12.29 15.47 -23.03
C MET A 155 11.93 14.06 -22.54
N ASN A 156 10.87 13.91 -21.75
CA ASN A 156 10.43 12.66 -21.13
C ASN A 156 11.44 12.07 -20.12
N LEU A 157 12.32 12.89 -19.56
CA LEU A 157 13.21 12.47 -18.49
C LEU A 157 12.51 12.55 -17.15
N ILE A 158 12.65 11.50 -16.35
CA ILE A 158 12.09 11.40 -15.00
C ILE A 158 12.84 12.36 -14.07
N LYS A 159 12.13 13.34 -13.51
CA LYS A 159 12.63 14.24 -12.45
C LYS A 159 12.30 13.75 -11.06
N TRP A 160 11.20 13.00 -10.93
CA TRP A 160 10.78 12.38 -9.68
C TRP A 160 9.95 11.14 -9.98
N GLN A 161 10.05 10.12 -9.13
CA GLN A 161 9.23 8.92 -9.25
C GLN A 161 8.90 8.30 -7.89
N SER A 162 7.70 7.76 -7.78
CA SER A 162 7.22 7.05 -6.58
C SER A 162 8.07 5.84 -6.19
N PHE A 163 8.67 5.16 -7.18
CA PHE A 163 9.48 3.96 -6.94
C PHE A 163 10.73 4.21 -6.08
N ASN A 164 11.23 5.46 -6.02
CA ASN A 164 12.32 5.83 -5.13
C ASN A 164 11.88 6.01 -3.66
N PHE A 165 10.58 6.03 -3.39
CA PHE A 165 10.00 6.23 -2.06
C PHE A 165 9.04 5.09 -1.72
N PRO A 166 9.53 3.85 -1.56
CA PRO A 166 8.69 2.69 -1.33
C PRO A 166 7.94 2.75 0.01
N THR A 167 6.82 2.03 0.12
CA THR A 167 5.96 1.99 1.32
C THR A 167 5.98 0.60 1.96
N ASP A 168 4.84 -0.06 2.16
CA ASP A 168 4.73 -1.46 2.56
C ASP A 168 4.70 -2.42 1.35
N VAL A 169 4.53 -1.88 0.13
CA VAL A 169 4.39 -2.63 -1.12
C VAL A 169 5.54 -2.35 -2.09
N MET A 170 5.98 -3.39 -2.80
CA MET A 170 6.89 -3.35 -3.93
C MET A 170 6.17 -3.85 -5.19
N LEU A 171 6.21 -3.06 -6.26
CA LEU A 171 5.57 -3.40 -7.54
C LEU A 171 6.54 -4.07 -8.51
N SER A 172 5.99 -4.76 -9.52
CA SER A 172 6.79 -5.38 -10.58
C SER A 172 7.66 -4.35 -11.30
N GLY A 173 8.94 -4.70 -11.51
CA GLY A 173 9.93 -3.82 -12.10
C GLY A 173 10.61 -2.85 -11.12
N GLN A 174 10.05 -2.64 -9.92
CA GLN A 174 10.69 -1.83 -8.89
C GLN A 174 11.97 -2.50 -8.40
N ARG A 175 12.96 -1.68 -8.01
CA ARG A 175 14.22 -2.11 -7.40
C ARG A 175 14.28 -1.60 -5.96
N LEU A 176 14.68 -2.47 -5.04
CA LEU A 176 15.06 -2.09 -3.68
C LEU A 176 16.51 -2.47 -3.47
N ASP A 177 17.32 -1.51 -3.09
CA ASP A 177 18.74 -1.69 -2.76
C ASP A 177 18.95 -1.76 -1.23
N VAL A 178 20.20 -1.92 -0.82
CA VAL A 178 20.59 -1.96 0.60
C VAL A 178 20.31 -0.66 1.38
N ALA A 179 20.00 0.45 0.71
CA ALA A 179 19.66 1.72 1.35
C ALA A 179 18.15 1.94 1.50
N THR A 180 17.33 1.08 0.89
CA THR A 180 15.87 1.18 0.87
C THR A 180 15.22 0.02 1.61
N GLN A 181 14.03 0.26 2.13
CA GLN A 181 13.28 -0.72 2.90
C GLN A 181 11.78 -0.56 2.67
N LEU A 182 11.04 -1.65 2.81
CA LEU A 182 9.59 -1.58 2.98
C LEU A 182 9.27 -1.52 4.46
N THR A 183 8.25 -0.77 4.84
CA THR A 183 7.82 -0.64 6.23
C THR A 183 6.32 -0.77 6.34
N SER A 184 5.83 -1.47 7.36
CA SER A 184 4.40 -1.49 7.66
C SER A 184 3.90 -0.11 8.06
N PHE A 185 2.69 0.23 7.64
CA PHE A 185 1.97 1.41 8.08
C PHE A 185 1.27 1.16 9.44
N PRO A 186 1.34 2.10 10.41
CA PRO A 186 2.04 3.38 10.38
C PRO A 186 3.45 3.30 10.98
N LYS A 187 4.46 3.84 10.29
CA LYS A 187 5.85 3.92 10.77
C LYS A 187 6.02 4.76 12.04
N ASP A 188 5.15 5.74 12.27
CA ASP A 188 5.17 6.61 13.47
C ASP A 188 4.74 5.90 14.76
N SER A 189 4.56 4.58 14.71
CA SER A 189 4.25 3.76 15.86
C SER A 189 5.54 3.32 16.53
N ASN A 190 5.53 3.17 17.85
CA ASN A 190 6.66 2.58 18.58
C ASN A 190 7.02 1.17 18.09
N LEU A 191 6.09 0.50 17.41
CA LEU A 191 6.21 -0.84 16.86
C LEU A 191 5.85 -0.84 15.36
N PHE A 192 6.78 -1.25 14.50
CA PHE A 192 6.51 -1.46 13.07
C PHE A 192 7.40 -2.58 12.49
N TYR A 193 6.96 -3.16 11.39
CA TYR A 193 7.69 -4.19 10.64
C TYR A 193 8.46 -3.58 9.48
N SER A 194 9.63 -4.11 9.16
CA SER A 194 10.37 -3.75 7.95
C SER A 194 10.83 -4.98 7.17
N PHE A 195 10.87 -4.83 5.85
CA PHE A 195 11.58 -5.72 4.93
C PHE A 195 12.79 -4.99 4.38
N GLU A 196 13.96 -5.59 4.53
CA GLU A 196 15.24 -4.94 4.25
C GLU A 196 16.16 -5.83 3.42
N VAL A 197 16.90 -5.17 2.54
CA VAL A 197 17.98 -5.78 1.76
C VAL A 197 19.29 -5.51 2.50
N LEU A 198 20.01 -6.56 2.87
CA LEU A 198 21.32 -6.49 3.50
C LEU A 198 22.38 -7.07 2.57
N ARG A 199 23.66 -6.83 2.86
CA ARG A 199 24.76 -7.28 1.98
C ARG A 199 24.88 -8.79 1.87
N ASP A 200 24.41 -9.57 2.83
CA ASP A 200 24.49 -11.04 2.81
C ASP A 200 23.12 -11.73 2.63
N LYS A 201 22.02 -11.00 2.80
CA LYS A 201 20.67 -11.58 2.90
C LYS A 201 19.57 -10.56 2.68
N ILE A 202 18.34 -11.04 2.57
CA ILE A 202 17.14 -10.22 2.82
C ILE A 202 16.49 -10.69 4.11
N ALA A 203 15.85 -9.78 4.83
CA ALA A 203 15.29 -10.11 6.14
C ALA A 203 14.05 -9.29 6.47
N LEU A 204 13.22 -9.87 7.35
CA LEU A 204 12.14 -9.16 8.01
C LEU A 204 12.55 -8.82 9.45
N PHE A 205 12.13 -7.63 9.89
CA PHE A 205 12.43 -7.09 11.19
C PHE A 205 11.20 -6.57 11.91
N LEU A 206 11.12 -6.86 13.21
CA LEU A 206 10.27 -6.15 14.15
C LEU A 206 11.11 -5.02 14.74
N ASN A 207 10.65 -3.79 14.55
CA ASN A 207 11.25 -2.59 15.11
C ASN A 207 10.41 -2.15 16.31
N LEU A 208 11.01 -2.04 17.48
CA LEU A 208 10.38 -1.59 18.72
C LEU A 208 11.24 -0.51 19.37
N ASN A 209 10.84 0.76 19.23
CA ASN A 209 11.64 1.91 19.65
C ASN A 209 13.05 1.90 19.03
N LYS A 210 14.07 1.60 19.84
CA LYS A 210 15.48 1.47 19.41
C LYS A 210 15.90 0.02 19.17
N LEU A 211 15.05 -0.94 19.49
CA LEU A 211 15.31 -2.37 19.33
C LEU A 211 14.87 -2.82 17.94
N LYS A 212 15.63 -3.74 17.37
CA LYS A 212 15.37 -4.32 16.07
C LYS A 212 15.68 -5.81 16.11
N TYR A 213 14.67 -6.63 15.84
CA TYR A 213 14.75 -8.09 15.92
C TYR A 213 14.41 -8.71 14.58
N SER A 214 15.31 -9.54 14.03
CA SER A 214 15.00 -10.30 12.81
C SER A 214 14.25 -11.57 13.16
N TYR A 215 13.13 -11.81 12.48
CA TYR A 215 12.30 -13.02 12.67
C TYR A 215 12.20 -13.89 11.41
N TRP A 216 12.75 -13.44 10.29
CA TRP A 216 12.82 -14.21 9.06
C TRP A 216 13.96 -13.70 8.18
N GLU A 217 14.68 -14.62 7.55
CA GLU A 217 15.81 -14.32 6.69
C GLU A 217 15.82 -15.23 5.46
N TYR A 218 16.27 -14.70 4.33
CA TYR A 218 16.58 -15.49 3.15
C TYR A 218 17.98 -15.14 2.66
N LYS A 219 18.84 -16.16 2.56
CA LYS A 219 20.22 -16.05 2.08
C LYS A 219 20.34 -16.68 0.70
N PRO A 220 20.93 -16.00 -0.29
CA PRO A 220 21.22 -16.62 -1.57
C PRO A 220 22.22 -17.77 -1.37
N GLY A 221 21.97 -18.92 -2.03
CA GLY A 221 22.82 -20.11 -1.87
C GLY A 221 24.22 -19.93 -2.49
N GLY A 222 25.25 -20.43 -1.79
CA GLY A 222 26.66 -20.36 -2.18
C GLY A 222 27.49 -19.43 -1.27
N ASN A 223 28.79 -19.74 -1.10
CA ASN A 223 29.68 -18.95 -0.25
C ASN A 223 29.99 -17.57 -0.89
N ASN A 224 30.16 -16.53 -0.07
CA ASN A 224 30.64 -15.19 -0.44
C ASN A 224 29.80 -14.41 -1.48
N LYS A 225 28.49 -14.63 -1.54
CA LYS A 225 27.60 -13.81 -2.37
C LYS A 225 27.19 -12.53 -1.66
N THR A 226 27.46 -11.40 -2.31
CA THR A 226 27.03 -10.08 -1.84
C THR A 226 25.75 -9.67 -2.54
N VAL A 227 24.69 -9.39 -1.79
CA VAL A 227 23.45 -8.80 -2.31
C VAL A 227 23.61 -7.28 -2.38
N ASN A 228 23.26 -6.71 -3.53
CA ASN A 228 23.24 -5.26 -3.76
C ASN A 228 21.82 -4.74 -3.85
N PHE A 229 20.95 -5.46 -4.54
CA PHE A 229 19.55 -5.09 -4.70
C PHE A 229 18.66 -6.29 -5.01
N VAL A 230 17.36 -6.10 -4.83
CA VAL A 230 16.32 -7.00 -5.27
C VAL A 230 15.42 -6.33 -6.29
N ARG A 231 14.85 -7.13 -7.19
CA ARG A 231 13.85 -6.68 -8.17
C ARG A 231 12.70 -7.65 -8.21
N LEU A 232 11.48 -7.13 -8.15
CA LEU A 232 10.29 -7.95 -8.31
C LEU A 232 10.03 -8.15 -9.80
N GLY A 233 9.98 -9.41 -10.23
CA GLY A 233 9.69 -9.79 -11.60
C GLY A 233 8.47 -10.71 -11.70
N PRO A 234 8.06 -11.08 -12.92
CA PRO A 234 6.91 -11.97 -13.14
C PRO A 234 7.14 -13.41 -12.62
N LYS A 235 8.39 -13.78 -12.35
CA LYS A 235 8.82 -15.08 -11.81
C LYS A 235 9.18 -15.04 -10.31
N GLY A 236 8.90 -13.93 -9.63
CA GLY A 236 9.11 -13.77 -8.20
C GLY A 236 10.15 -12.70 -7.88
N LEU A 237 10.77 -12.80 -6.70
CA LEU A 237 11.74 -11.82 -6.21
C LEU A 237 13.16 -12.26 -6.56
N ASP A 238 13.82 -11.48 -7.40
CA ASP A 238 15.21 -11.71 -7.80
C ASP A 238 16.19 -10.95 -6.93
N LEU A 239 17.27 -11.59 -6.51
CA LEU A 239 18.39 -10.98 -5.79
C LEU A 239 19.58 -10.84 -6.74
N PHE A 240 20.22 -9.67 -6.73
CA PHE A 240 21.34 -9.33 -7.59
C PHE A 240 22.56 -8.86 -6.81
N ASP A 241 23.74 -9.15 -7.34
CA ASP A 241 25.02 -8.66 -6.81
C ASP A 241 25.40 -7.28 -7.36
N ASP A 242 26.61 -6.82 -7.00
CA ASP A 242 27.16 -5.54 -7.44
C ASP A 242 27.36 -5.47 -8.98
N ASN A 243 27.60 -6.62 -9.63
CA ASN A 243 27.74 -6.75 -11.08
C ASN A 243 26.38 -6.94 -11.80
N SER A 244 25.26 -6.79 -11.07
CA SER A 244 23.91 -7.04 -11.57
C SER A 244 23.68 -8.46 -12.09
N GLN A 245 24.44 -9.44 -11.58
CA GLN A 245 24.19 -10.86 -11.82
C GLN A 245 23.17 -11.38 -10.82
N ARG A 246 22.21 -12.19 -11.30
CA ARG A 246 21.20 -12.80 -10.43
C ARG A 246 21.85 -13.89 -9.59
N ILE A 247 21.85 -13.72 -8.27
CA ILE A 247 22.50 -14.62 -7.31
C ILE A 247 21.51 -15.51 -6.54
N GLY A 248 20.22 -15.19 -6.57
CA GLY A 248 19.15 -15.97 -5.96
C GLY A 248 17.76 -15.51 -6.40
N ARG A 249 16.74 -16.34 -6.13
CA ARG A 249 15.34 -16.02 -6.42
C ARG A 249 14.41 -16.69 -5.42
N ILE A 250 13.39 -15.97 -4.95
CA ILE A 250 12.18 -16.57 -4.37
C ILE A 250 11.21 -16.78 -5.52
N GLU A 251 11.07 -18.03 -5.97
CA GLU A 251 10.32 -18.36 -7.17
C GLU A 251 8.83 -18.26 -6.93
N GLN A 252 8.14 -17.51 -7.79
CA GLN A 252 6.68 -17.47 -7.81
C GLN A 252 6.14 -16.94 -9.13
N THR A 253 5.06 -17.51 -9.64
CA THR A 253 4.53 -17.12 -10.96
C THR A 253 3.38 -16.12 -10.85
N LEU A 254 3.23 -15.28 -11.89
CA LEU A 254 2.11 -14.34 -12.05
C LEU A 254 1.97 -13.34 -10.89
N ILE A 255 3.11 -12.95 -10.32
CA ILE A 255 3.14 -11.98 -9.24
C ILE A 255 2.90 -10.57 -9.75
N ARG A 256 2.02 -9.86 -9.03
CA ARG A 256 1.66 -8.47 -9.31
C ARG A 256 2.38 -7.51 -8.38
N PHE A 257 2.50 -7.89 -7.11
CA PHE A 257 3.22 -7.13 -6.10
C PHE A 257 3.68 -8.01 -4.94
N LEU A 258 4.63 -7.49 -4.19
CA LEU A 258 5.10 -8.03 -2.90
C LEU A 258 4.72 -7.03 -1.82
N ALA A 259 4.28 -7.50 -0.64
CA ALA A 259 3.91 -6.60 0.46
C ALA A 259 4.32 -7.13 1.82
N VAL A 260 4.66 -6.22 2.73
CA VAL A 260 4.77 -6.48 4.17
C VAL A 260 3.39 -6.24 4.80
N GLY A 261 2.80 -7.26 5.41
CA GLY A 261 1.48 -7.14 6.01
C GLY A 261 1.45 -6.15 7.18
N ASN A 262 0.65 -5.09 7.08
CA ASN A 262 0.59 -4.03 8.10
C ASN A 262 0.27 -4.53 9.52
N LYS A 263 -0.55 -5.58 9.64
CA LYS A 263 -0.93 -6.16 10.94
C LYS A 263 -0.03 -7.32 11.38
N THR A 264 0.44 -8.12 10.44
CA THR A 264 1.11 -9.40 10.72
C THR A 264 2.63 -9.32 10.61
N GLY A 265 3.17 -8.32 9.91
CA GLY A 265 4.58 -8.25 9.54
C GLY A 265 5.00 -9.28 8.50
N ASN A 266 4.13 -10.19 8.07
CA ASN A 266 4.54 -11.25 7.15
C ASN A 266 4.77 -10.68 5.73
N LEU A 267 5.77 -11.21 5.03
CA LEU A 267 6.02 -10.89 3.63
C LEU A 267 5.21 -11.82 2.73
N GLY A 268 4.43 -11.25 1.82
CA GLY A 268 3.66 -12.02 0.84
C GLY A 268 3.96 -11.61 -0.59
N LEU A 269 3.93 -12.57 -1.52
CA LEU A 269 3.88 -12.30 -2.96
C LEU A 269 2.47 -12.59 -3.47
N TYR A 270 1.84 -11.58 -4.07
CA TYR A 270 0.42 -11.57 -4.40
C TYR A 270 0.19 -11.71 -5.89
N SER A 271 -0.71 -12.62 -6.26
CA SER A 271 -1.23 -12.73 -7.62
C SER A 271 -2.72 -12.38 -7.63
N TYR A 272 -3.18 -11.87 -8.77
CA TYR A 272 -4.60 -11.59 -8.97
C TYR A 272 -5.34 -12.90 -9.30
N LYS A 273 -6.48 -13.13 -8.65
CA LYS A 273 -7.37 -14.26 -8.91
C LYS A 273 -8.63 -13.73 -9.60
N PRO A 274 -8.73 -13.77 -10.95
CA PRO A 274 -9.86 -13.22 -11.68
C PRO A 274 -11.21 -13.78 -11.23
N GLU A 275 -11.26 -15.08 -10.97
CA GLU A 275 -12.47 -15.78 -10.50
C GLU A 275 -13.02 -15.26 -9.17
N LYS A 276 -12.16 -14.63 -8.34
CA LYS A 276 -12.53 -14.09 -7.03
C LYS A 276 -12.53 -12.56 -7.00
N GLY A 277 -12.13 -11.90 -8.08
CA GLY A 277 -11.99 -10.44 -8.13
C GLY A 277 -11.02 -9.84 -7.10
N LYS A 278 -10.04 -10.61 -6.61
CA LYS A 278 -9.13 -10.16 -5.54
C LYS A 278 -7.71 -10.69 -5.68
N PHE A 279 -6.79 -10.02 -4.99
CA PHE A 279 -5.43 -10.50 -4.82
C PHE A 279 -5.35 -11.53 -3.70
N GLU A 280 -4.61 -12.61 -3.95
CA GLU A 280 -4.31 -13.63 -2.93
C GLU A 280 -2.79 -13.81 -2.83
N ALA A 281 -2.31 -13.96 -1.59
CA ALA A 281 -0.94 -14.32 -1.33
C ALA A 281 -0.72 -15.75 -1.83
N THR A 282 0.27 -15.91 -2.70
CA THR A 282 0.65 -17.22 -3.24
C THR A 282 1.98 -17.73 -2.70
N PHE A 283 2.72 -16.84 -2.03
CA PHE A 283 3.84 -17.15 -1.17
C PHE A 283 3.71 -16.32 0.11
N GLN A 284 4.12 -16.90 1.24
CA GLN A 284 4.30 -16.22 2.51
C GLN A 284 5.66 -16.63 3.10
N ALA A 285 6.41 -15.65 3.60
CA ALA A 285 7.73 -15.88 4.20
C ALA A 285 7.65 -16.78 5.44
N VAL A 286 6.70 -16.49 6.33
CA VAL A 286 6.44 -17.28 7.54
C VAL A 286 5.13 -18.02 7.35
N SER A 287 5.16 -19.35 7.38
CA SER A 287 3.99 -20.20 7.13
C SER A 287 3.10 -20.38 8.35
N ASN A 288 3.67 -20.37 9.55
CA ASN A 288 2.95 -20.54 10.80
C ASN A 288 2.65 -19.19 11.44
N THR A 289 1.38 -18.97 11.78
CA THR A 289 0.96 -17.72 12.43
C THR A 289 1.66 -17.52 13.78
N CYS A 290 1.91 -18.60 14.53
CA CYS A 290 2.58 -18.52 15.83
C CYS A 290 4.07 -18.16 15.75
N ASP A 291 4.70 -18.31 14.58
CA ASP A 291 6.11 -17.97 14.39
C ASP A 291 6.28 -16.48 14.03
N LEU A 292 5.17 -15.77 13.81
CA LEU A 292 5.19 -14.33 13.59
C LEU A 292 5.38 -13.58 14.92
N PRO A 293 6.12 -12.45 14.89
CA PRO A 293 6.18 -11.55 16.03
C PRO A 293 4.78 -11.03 16.38
N VAL A 294 4.50 -10.93 17.69
CA VAL A 294 3.23 -10.37 18.20
C VAL A 294 2.01 -11.06 17.58
N ALA A 295 2.10 -12.38 17.32
CA ALA A 295 1.03 -13.16 16.71
C ALA A 295 -0.29 -13.09 17.50
N CYS A 296 -0.19 -13.03 18.84
CA CYS A 296 -1.32 -12.92 19.73
C CYS A 296 -1.35 -11.55 20.43
N LYS A 297 -2.56 -11.08 20.72
CA LYS A 297 -2.79 -9.91 21.57
C LYS A 297 -2.20 -10.14 22.98
N PRO A 298 -1.97 -9.07 23.77
CA PRO A 298 -1.60 -9.21 25.18
C PRO A 298 -2.48 -10.23 25.91
N TYR A 299 -1.86 -11.07 26.74
CA TYR A 299 -2.49 -12.20 27.45
C TYR A 299 -3.04 -13.33 26.56
N GLY A 300 -2.77 -13.28 25.26
CA GLY A 300 -2.98 -14.39 24.34
C GLY A 300 -1.77 -15.33 24.28
N ILE A 301 -2.02 -16.62 24.24
CA ILE A 301 -1.02 -17.67 24.03
C ILE A 301 -1.30 -18.40 22.72
N CYS A 302 -0.25 -18.65 21.95
CA CYS A 302 -0.35 -19.44 20.73
C CYS A 302 -0.42 -20.93 21.08
N THR A 303 -1.41 -21.61 20.52
CA THR A 303 -1.68 -23.03 20.79
C THR A 303 -1.11 -23.91 19.67
N LEU A 304 -1.04 -25.23 19.93
CA LEU A 304 -0.64 -26.21 18.92
C LEU A 304 -1.53 -26.21 17.66
N SER A 305 -2.76 -25.70 17.75
CA SER A 305 -3.63 -25.50 16.59
C SER A 305 -3.29 -24.25 15.77
N LYS A 306 -2.15 -23.60 16.04
CA LYS A 306 -1.67 -22.39 15.37
C LYS A 306 -2.62 -21.20 15.52
N SER A 307 -3.39 -21.20 16.60
CA SER A 307 -4.39 -20.18 16.92
C SER A 307 -4.13 -19.57 18.28
N CYS A 308 -4.49 -18.29 18.43
CA CYS A 308 -4.39 -17.60 19.69
C CYS A 308 -5.55 -17.97 20.60
N SER A 309 -5.23 -18.34 21.84
CA SER A 309 -6.18 -18.55 22.92
C SER A 309 -5.87 -17.62 24.08
N CYS A 310 -6.85 -17.29 24.90
CA CYS A 310 -6.64 -16.41 26.03
C CYS A 310 -6.23 -17.16 27.27
N ILE A 311 -5.22 -16.64 27.97
CA ILE A 311 -4.84 -17.13 29.29
C ILE A 311 -6.05 -16.98 30.22
N LYS A 312 -6.39 -18.08 30.88
CA LYS A 312 -7.47 -18.16 31.85
C LYS A 312 -6.86 -18.26 33.24
N VAL A 313 -7.28 -17.38 34.14
CA VAL A 313 -6.90 -17.43 35.54
C VAL A 313 -8.10 -17.85 36.36
N VAL A 314 -7.90 -18.82 37.23
CA VAL A 314 -8.87 -19.21 38.24
C VAL A 314 -8.82 -18.13 39.33
N SER A 315 -9.88 -17.35 39.49
CA SER A 315 -9.99 -16.50 40.68
C SER A 315 -10.51 -17.38 41.80
N ASN A 316 -9.68 -17.63 42.82
CA ASN A 316 -10.22 -18.13 44.08
C ASN A 316 -11.18 -17.06 44.61
N GLY A 317 -12.44 -17.43 44.81
CA GLY A 317 -13.28 -16.68 45.74
C GLY A 317 -12.56 -16.63 47.10
N ASP A 318 -12.71 -15.52 47.81
CA ASP A 318 -12.15 -15.33 49.15
C ASP A 318 -12.19 -16.63 49.97
N CYS A 319 -11.02 -17.10 50.44
CA CYS A 319 -10.93 -18.26 51.35
C CYS A 319 -11.52 -17.98 52.75
N ASN A 320 -12.49 -17.05 52.87
CA ASN A 320 -13.11 -16.62 54.11
C ASN A 320 -14.62 -16.84 54.20
N SER A 321 -15.29 -17.43 53.19
CA SER A 321 -16.68 -17.87 53.38
C SER A 321 -16.71 -19.31 53.92
N LYS A 322 -16.79 -19.44 55.24
CA LYS A 322 -17.31 -20.65 55.88
C LYS A 322 -18.79 -20.80 55.49
N ASN A 323 -19.07 -21.49 54.39
CA ASN A 323 -20.29 -22.28 54.17
C ASN A 323 -20.12 -23.10 52.90
N SER A 324 -20.40 -24.39 53.04
CA SER A 324 -20.28 -25.41 52.01
C SER A 324 -21.34 -25.26 50.91
N ASP A 325 -21.02 -25.84 49.75
CA ASP A 325 -21.94 -26.29 48.70
C ASP A 325 -22.30 -25.26 47.60
N GLU A 326 -21.27 -24.74 46.93
CA GLU A 326 -21.16 -24.54 45.46
C GLU A 326 -19.90 -23.71 45.16
N GLU A 327 -18.73 -24.35 45.01
CA GLU A 327 -17.53 -23.66 44.52
C GLU A 327 -17.68 -23.37 43.02
N GLY A 328 -18.42 -22.32 42.69
CA GLY A 328 -18.44 -21.73 41.36
C GLY A 328 -17.09 -21.10 41.05
N PHE A 329 -16.17 -21.88 40.48
CA PHE A 329 -14.90 -21.34 39.95
C PHE A 329 -15.20 -20.38 38.81
N SER A 330 -15.13 -19.07 39.09
CA SER A 330 -15.19 -18.05 38.04
C SER A 330 -13.86 -18.02 37.29
N MET A 331 -13.92 -18.31 36.00
CA MET A 331 -12.73 -18.35 35.14
C MET A 331 -12.59 -17.02 34.40
N LYS A 332 -11.65 -16.18 34.83
CA LYS A 332 -11.43 -14.85 34.24
C LYS A 332 -10.52 -14.96 33.02
N ARG A 333 -10.96 -14.41 31.88
CA ARG A 333 -10.13 -14.27 30.68
C ARG A 333 -9.38 -12.95 30.74
N LEU A 334 -8.06 -13.01 30.62
CA LEU A 334 -7.22 -11.81 30.74
C LEU A 334 -7.21 -10.94 29.47
N CYS A 335 -7.56 -11.50 28.30
CA CYS A 335 -7.67 -10.73 27.05
C CYS A 335 -8.84 -9.74 27.00
N ASP A 336 -9.82 -9.88 27.90
CA ASP A 336 -11.04 -9.06 27.89
C ASP A 336 -10.83 -7.73 28.65
N HIS A 337 -9.67 -7.55 29.30
CA HIS A 337 -9.29 -6.28 29.93
C HIS A 337 -8.62 -5.38 28.90
N VAL A 338 -9.28 -4.28 28.59
CA VAL A 338 -8.63 -3.13 27.94
C VAL A 338 -7.62 -2.59 28.96
N MET A 339 -6.33 -2.59 28.62
CA MET A 339 -5.34 -1.91 29.44
C MET A 339 -5.66 -0.42 29.40
N VAL A 340 -5.93 0.15 30.59
CA VAL A 340 -6.15 1.58 30.83
C VAL A 340 -4.95 2.39 30.40
#